data_AF-A0AAC8VHY8-F1
#
_entry.id   AF-A0AAC8VHY8-F1
#
_cell.length_a   1.000
_cell.length_b   1.000
_cell.length_c   1.000
_cell.angle_alpha   90.00
_cell.angle_beta   90.00
_cell.angle_gamma   90.00
#
_symmetry.space_group_name_H-M   'P 1'
#
loop_
_entity.id
_entity.type
_entity.pdbx_description
1 polymer ?
#
loop_
_entity_poly.entity_id
_entity_poly.type
_entity_poly.pdbx_seq_one_letter_code
_entity_poly.pdbx_strand_id
1 'polypeptide(L)'
;MQNTYRGSDAYELPIETLESLVKLSGDSLSKSSNARWKIYNREVKLIDGTSLTMADSEENQSRYPQHDAQKAGAGFPIMRLVAIMSLTTGGIIDYAVGAYKGKGTGEHALLRQIKDSIHKDDIVT
;
A
#
# COMPACT_ATOMS: atom_id res chain seq x y z
N MET A 1 29.14 -15.95 -1.71
CA MET A 1 28.31 -16.40 -2.83
C MET A 1 27.23 -15.36 -3.05
N GLN A 2 27.42 -14.50 -4.04
CA GLN A 2 26.43 -13.50 -4.44
C GLN A 2 25.30 -14.23 -5.16
N ASN A 3 24.08 -14.13 -4.66
CA ASN A 3 22.92 -14.74 -5.30
C ASN A 3 22.35 -13.73 -6.30
N THR A 4 22.92 -13.70 -7.50
CA THR A 4 22.38 -12.95 -8.63
C THR A 4 21.14 -13.67 -9.16
N TYR A 5 19.98 -13.44 -8.54
CA TYR A 5 18.70 -13.59 -9.22
C TYR A 5 18.49 -12.39 -10.13
N ARG A 6 19.29 -12.29 -11.19
CA ARG A 6 18.92 -11.51 -12.37
C ARG A 6 18.01 -12.41 -13.19
N GLY A 7 16.73 -12.42 -12.82
CA GLY A 7 15.69 -13.00 -13.64
C GLY A 7 15.68 -12.24 -14.97
N SER A 8 15.93 -12.99 -16.04
CA SER A 8 15.77 -12.65 -17.46
C SER A 8 14.60 -11.71 -17.73
N ASP A 9 14.84 -10.61 -18.45
CA ASP A 9 13.89 -9.82 -19.28
C ASP A 9 12.40 -9.90 -18.91
N ALA A 10 12.08 -9.81 -17.62
CA ALA A 10 10.72 -9.70 -17.13
C ALA A 10 10.37 -8.23 -17.20
N TYR A 11 9.24 -7.90 -17.85
CA TYR A 11 8.73 -6.54 -17.93
C TYR A 11 8.45 -6.00 -16.52
N GLU A 12 9.45 -5.40 -15.87
CA GLU A 12 9.29 -4.66 -14.63
C GLU A 12 8.41 -3.45 -14.95
N LEU A 13 7.19 -3.45 -14.40
CA LEU A 13 6.31 -2.31 -14.50
C LEU A 13 6.92 -1.16 -13.69
N PRO A 14 7.10 0.04 -14.28
CA PRO A 14 7.50 1.21 -13.51
C PRO A 14 6.53 1.42 -12.35
N ILE A 15 7.03 1.81 -11.18
CA ILE A 15 6.23 1.96 -9.96
C ILE A 15 5.10 2.96 -10.19
N GLU A 16 5.36 4.03 -10.94
CA GLU A 16 4.38 5.05 -11.30
C GLU A 16 3.25 4.48 -12.16
N THR A 17 3.57 3.48 -12.99
CA THR A 17 2.57 2.75 -13.78
C THR A 17 1.69 1.91 -12.87
N LEU A 18 2.29 1.19 -11.92
CA LEU A 18 1.55 0.38 -10.95
C LEU A 18 0.64 1.25 -10.07
N GLU A 19 1.16 2.37 -9.55
CA GLU A 19 0.40 3.36 -8.77
C GLU A 19 -0.82 3.87 -9.55
N SER A 20 -0.61 4.23 -10.82
CA SER A 20 -1.67 4.70 -11.69
C SER A 20 -2.73 3.62 -11.94
N LEU A 21 -2.30 2.37 -12.19
CA LEU A 21 -3.20 1.24 -12.43
C LEU A 21 -4.05 0.90 -11.21
N VAL A 22 -3.47 0.96 -10.01
CA VAL A 22 -4.23 0.75 -8.76
C VAL A 22 -5.33 1.80 -8.63
N LYS A 23 -5.00 3.08 -8.81
CA LYS A 23 -5.99 4.18 -8.71
C LYS A 23 -7.08 4.06 -9.78
N LEU A 24 -6.71 3.78 -11.03
CA LEU A 24 -7.65 3.63 -12.14
C LEU A 24 -8.59 2.44 -11.95
N SER A 25 -8.07 1.29 -11.51
CA SER A 25 -8.86 0.09 -11.27
C SER A 25 -9.81 0.27 -10.08
N GLY A 26 -9.33 0.85 -8.98
CA GLY A 26 -10.15 1.18 -7.80
C GLY A 26 -11.31 2.12 -8.12
N ASP A 27 -11.03 3.21 -8.84
CA ASP A 27 -12.05 4.17 -9.28
C ASP A 27 -13.07 3.53 -10.23
N SER A 28 -12.59 2.72 -11.20
CA SER A 28 -13.46 1.98 -12.13
C SER A 28 -14.40 1.03 -11.38
N LEU A 29 -13.87 0.28 -10.41
CA LEU A 29 -14.67 -0.63 -9.58
C LEU A 29 -15.69 0.14 -8.76
N SER A 30 -15.29 1.20 -8.05
CA SER A 30 -16.20 2.03 -7.25
C SER A 30 -17.33 2.63 -8.09
N LYS A 31 -17.05 3.14 -9.30
CA LYS A 31 -18.06 3.66 -10.24
C LYS A 31 -19.02 2.59 -10.75
N SER A 32 -18.53 1.36 -10.93
CA SER A 32 -19.34 0.21 -11.36
C SER A 32 -20.15 -0.45 -10.24
N SER A 33 -19.99 0.00 -8.98
CA SER A 33 -20.60 -0.64 -7.81
C SER A 33 -22.12 -0.57 -7.83
N ASN A 34 -22.76 -1.64 -7.33
CA ASN A 34 -24.21 -1.67 -7.22
C ASN A 34 -24.69 -0.76 -6.09
N ALA A 35 -25.59 0.18 -6.39
CA ALA A 35 -26.15 1.12 -5.41
C ALA A 35 -26.73 0.42 -4.17
N ARG A 36 -27.23 -0.82 -4.30
CA ARG A 36 -27.78 -1.59 -3.18
C ARG A 36 -26.75 -1.97 -2.10
N TRP A 37 -25.46 -1.89 -2.42
CA TRP A 37 -24.35 -2.19 -1.51
C TRP A 37 -23.73 -0.92 -0.90
N LYS A 38 -24.24 0.26 -1.26
CA LYS A 38 -23.84 1.53 -0.67
C LYS A 38 -24.70 1.82 0.56
N ILE A 39 -24.05 2.14 1.67
CA ILE A 39 -24.74 2.53 2.91
C ILE A 39 -25.14 3.99 2.78
N TYR A 40 -26.42 4.31 2.95
CA TYR A 40 -26.98 5.67 2.75
C TYR A 40 -26.66 6.31 1.40
N ASN A 41 -26.48 5.50 0.34
CA ASN A 41 -26.04 5.95 -0.99
C ASN A 41 -24.65 6.65 -0.98
N ARG A 42 -23.78 6.29 -0.03
CA ARG A 42 -22.43 6.81 0.14
C ARG A 42 -21.40 5.71 -0.08
N GLU A 43 -20.20 6.08 -0.53
CA GLU A 43 -19.07 5.14 -0.55
C GLU A 43 -18.64 4.85 0.89
N VAL A 44 -18.40 3.58 1.18
CA VAL A 44 -17.83 3.15 2.46
C VAL A 44 -16.38 2.79 2.21
N LYS A 45 -15.46 3.45 2.91
CA LYS A 45 -14.02 3.30 2.75
C LYS A 45 -13.42 2.69 4.00
N LEU A 46 -12.73 1.57 3.82
CA LEU A 46 -11.94 0.93 4.85
C LEU A 46 -10.49 1.44 4.75
N ILE A 47 -9.93 1.83 5.89
CA ILE A 47 -8.50 2.12 6.00
C ILE A 47 -7.85 1.00 6.77
N ASP A 48 -6.88 0.33 6.15
CA ASP A 48 -6.13 -0.73 6.82
C ASP A 48 -4.64 -0.66 6.50
N GLY A 49 -3.83 -1.14 7.46
CA GLY A 49 -2.38 -1.17 7.41
C GLY A 49 -1.86 -2.59 7.51
N THR A 50 -0.91 -2.95 6.64
CA THR A 50 -0.22 -4.23 6.70
C THR A 50 1.28 -4.07 6.55
N SER A 51 2.04 -5.11 6.93
CA SER A 51 3.49 -5.15 6.77
C SER A 51 3.88 -6.21 5.74
N LEU A 52 4.81 -5.86 4.88
CA LEU A 52 5.33 -6.69 3.79
C LEU A 52 6.84 -6.84 3.95
N THR A 53 7.36 -8.03 3.66
CA THR A 53 8.81 -8.26 3.54
C THR A 53 9.28 -7.90 2.14
N MET A 54 10.40 -7.21 2.02
CA MET A 54 11.02 -6.87 0.75
C MET A 54 12.17 -7.81 0.41
N ALA A 55 12.60 -7.80 -0.86
CA ALA A 55 13.83 -8.47 -1.27
C ALA A 55 15.03 -7.94 -0.48
N ASP A 56 15.92 -8.82 -0.05
CA ASP A 56 17.11 -8.47 0.70
C ASP A 56 18.19 -7.87 -0.21
N SER A 57 18.06 -6.56 -0.47
CA SER A 57 19.02 -5.75 -1.21
C SER A 57 19.51 -4.59 -0.33
N GLU A 58 20.71 -4.07 -0.61
CA GLU A 58 21.25 -2.92 0.12
C GLU A 58 20.33 -1.70 0.04
N GLU A 59 19.71 -1.46 -1.12
CA GLU A 59 18.73 -0.39 -1.31
C GLU A 59 17.52 -0.57 -0.38
N ASN A 60 16.91 -1.77 -0.37
CA ASN A 60 15.76 -2.04 0.48
C ASN A 60 16.13 -2.00 1.96
N GLN A 61 17.28 -2.53 2.37
CA GLN A 61 17.76 -2.47 3.76
C GLN A 61 17.97 -1.02 4.23
N SER A 62 18.45 -0.13 3.34
CA SER A 62 18.64 1.28 3.66
C SER A 62 17.32 2.04 3.86
N ARG A 63 16.28 1.66 3.11
CA ARG A 63 14.97 2.33 3.09
C ARG A 63 13.98 1.71 4.08
N TYR A 64 14.05 0.40 4.28
CA TYR A 64 13.14 -0.42 5.06
C TYR A 64 13.95 -1.22 6.09
N PRO A 65 14.00 -0.80 7.36
CA PRO A 65 14.77 -1.55 8.34
C PRO A 65 14.13 -2.92 8.62
N GLN A 66 14.96 -3.88 9.01
CA GLN A 66 14.53 -5.19 9.52
C GLN A 66 14.03 -5.14 10.99
N HIS A 67 13.53 -6.27 11.50
CA HIS A 67 13.04 -6.40 12.87
C HIS A 67 14.15 -6.22 13.93
N ASP A 68 13.89 -5.53 15.04
CA ASP A 68 14.92 -5.26 16.07
C ASP A 68 15.43 -6.51 16.78
N ALA A 69 14.60 -7.56 16.85
CA ALA A 69 15.02 -8.85 17.40
C ALA A 69 16.00 -9.62 16.48
N GLN A 70 16.19 -9.18 15.24
CA GLN A 70 17.10 -9.81 14.28
C GLN A 70 18.43 -9.05 14.26
N LYS A 71 19.54 -9.79 14.24
CA LYS A 71 20.88 -9.20 14.04
C LYS A 71 20.94 -8.52 12.67
N ALA A 72 21.68 -7.43 12.54
CA ALA A 72 21.86 -6.73 11.27
C ALA A 72 22.24 -7.71 10.14
N GLY A 73 21.47 -7.71 9.04
CA GLY A 73 21.66 -8.58 7.89
C GLY A 73 21.15 -10.02 8.06
N ALA A 74 20.52 -10.35 9.19
CA ALA A 74 19.89 -11.67 9.42
C ALA A 74 18.37 -11.66 9.19
N GLY A 75 17.80 -10.51 8.87
CA GLY A 75 16.37 -10.30 8.67
C GLY A 75 16.05 -9.63 7.34
N PHE A 76 14.85 -9.87 6.82
CA PHE A 76 14.38 -9.19 5.62
C PHE A 76 13.99 -7.73 5.94
N PRO A 77 14.18 -6.80 4.99
CA PRO A 77 13.64 -5.45 5.09
C PRO A 77 12.10 -5.48 5.22
N ILE A 78 11.52 -4.61 6.04
CA ILE A 78 10.07 -4.60 6.29
C ILE A 78 9.46 -3.23 5.92
N MET A 79 8.52 -3.28 4.99
CA MET A 79 7.72 -2.14 4.53
C MET A 79 6.34 -2.19 5.15
N ARG A 80 5.81 -1.04 5.56
CA ARG A 80 4.39 -0.85 5.88
C ARG A 80 3.67 -0.33 4.63
N LEU A 81 2.50 -0.90 4.34
CA LEU A 81 1.55 -0.42 3.35
C LEU A 81 0.27 -0.02 4.08
N VAL A 82 -0.26 1.16 3.77
CA VAL A 82 -1.58 1.61 4.22
C VAL A 82 -2.42 1.87 2.99
N ALA A 83 -3.62 1.29 2.93
CA ALA A 83 -4.53 1.44 1.81
C ALA A 83 -5.86 2.05 2.25
N ILE A 84 -6.44 2.88 1.38
CA ILE A 84 -7.85 3.23 1.40
C ILE A 84 -8.54 2.33 0.39
N MET A 85 -9.53 1.55 0.82
CA MET A 85 -10.23 0.57 -0.01
C MET A 85 -11.73 0.82 0.01
N SER A 86 -12.43 0.57 -1.10
CA SER A 86 -13.90 0.54 -1.10
C SER A 86 -14.37 -0.72 -0.38
N LEU A 87 -15.12 -0.59 0.70
CA LEU A 87 -15.73 -1.73 1.39
C LEU A 87 -16.85 -2.37 0.54
N THR A 88 -17.42 -1.61 -0.39
CA THR A 88 -18.46 -2.10 -1.31
C THR A 88 -17.90 -3.03 -2.38
N THR A 89 -16.70 -2.75 -2.91
CA THR A 89 -16.13 -3.49 -4.06
C THR A 89 -14.85 -4.26 -3.73
N GLY A 90 -14.19 -3.95 -2.61
CA GLY A 90 -12.88 -4.46 -2.25
C GLY A 90 -11.72 -3.82 -3.03
N GLY A 91 -11.97 -2.87 -3.94
CA GLY A 91 -10.93 -2.22 -4.72
C GLY A 91 -10.11 -1.22 -3.89
N ILE A 92 -8.79 -1.21 -4.09
CA ILE A 92 -7.89 -0.19 -3.51
C ILE A 92 -8.08 1.12 -4.28
N ILE A 93 -8.40 2.20 -3.56
CA ILE A 93 -8.60 3.54 -4.11
C ILE A 93 -7.27 4.29 -4.15
N ASP A 94 -6.51 4.22 -3.06
CA ASP A 94 -5.18 4.82 -2.93
C ASP A 94 -4.38 4.07 -1.88
N TYR A 95 -3.05 4.18 -1.93
CA TYR A 95 -2.17 3.56 -0.94
C TYR A 95 -0.90 4.38 -0.73
N ALA A 96 -0.31 4.22 0.44
CA ALA A 96 0.98 4.78 0.81
C ALA A 96 1.87 3.69 1.39
N VAL A 97 3.17 3.79 1.14
CA VAL A 97 4.18 2.88 1.67
C VAL A 97 5.24 3.61 2.48
N GLY A 98 5.81 2.95 3.48
CA GLY A 98 6.91 3.49 4.27
C GLY A 98 7.62 2.42 5.09
N ALA A 99 8.67 2.79 5.82
CA ALA A 99 9.34 1.89 6.75
C ALA A 99 8.39 1.41 7.86
N TYR A 100 8.47 0.13 8.27
CA TYR A 100 7.58 -0.36 9.33
C TYR A 100 7.85 0.31 10.69
N LYS A 101 9.03 0.89 10.91
CA LYS A 101 9.39 1.65 12.11
C LYS A 101 10.11 2.95 11.78
N GLY A 102 10.13 3.86 12.74
CA GLY A 102 10.73 5.18 12.62
C GLY A 102 9.72 6.31 12.78
N LYS A 103 10.21 7.55 12.80
CA LYS A 103 9.35 8.73 12.88
C LYS A 103 8.63 8.96 11.54
N GLY A 104 7.33 9.26 11.60
CA GLY A 104 6.54 9.54 10.40
C GLY A 104 6.17 8.32 9.56
N THR A 105 6.37 7.11 10.09
CA THR A 105 6.13 5.87 9.33
C THR A 105 4.94 5.05 9.83
N GLY A 106 4.28 5.49 10.90
CA GLY A 106 3.06 4.88 11.43
C GLY A 106 1.86 5.07 10.48
N GLU A 107 0.81 4.28 10.68
CA GLU A 107 -0.34 4.25 9.76
C GLU A 107 -1.00 5.62 9.57
N HIS A 108 -1.17 6.37 10.66
CA HIS A 108 -1.71 7.74 10.59
C HIS A 108 -0.84 8.70 9.78
N ALA A 109 0.49 8.51 9.78
CA ALA A 109 1.39 9.35 9.01
C ALA A 109 1.31 9.02 7.52
N LEU A 110 1.20 7.73 7.17
CA LEU A 110 0.99 7.26 5.80
C LEU A 110 -0.40 7.65 5.28
N LEU A 111 -1.46 7.48 6.07
CA LEU A 111 -2.81 7.91 5.71
C LEU A 111 -2.87 9.39 5.35
N ARG A 112 -2.13 10.27 6.06
CA ARG A 112 -2.10 11.70 5.74
C ARG A 112 -1.57 11.99 4.33
N GLN A 113 -0.76 11.11 3.75
CA GLN A 113 -0.23 11.27 2.39
C GLN A 113 -1.31 11.00 1.32
N ILE A 114 -2.30 10.16 1.64
CA ILE A 114 -3.37 9.74 0.72
C ILE A 114 -4.77 10.20 1.17
N LYS A 115 -4.85 11.07 2.18
CA LYS A 115 -6.12 11.55 2.75
C LYS A 115 -7.02 12.25 1.73
N ASP A 116 -6.42 12.83 0.68
CA ASP A 116 -7.15 13.59 -0.34
C ASP A 116 -8.01 12.66 -1.22
N SER A 117 -7.78 11.35 -1.13
CA SER A 117 -8.63 10.30 -1.70
C SER A 117 -9.86 10.00 -0.81
N ILE A 118 -10.09 10.74 0.28
CA ILE A 118 -11.29 10.70 1.12
C ILE A 118 -12.08 11.99 0.90
N HIS A 119 -13.35 11.87 0.53
CA HIS A 119 -14.24 12.96 0.22
C HIS A 119 -15.29 13.16 1.32
N LYS A 120 -15.88 14.36 1.36
CA LYS A 120 -16.86 14.78 2.38
C LYS A 120 -18.03 13.81 2.58
N ASP A 121 -18.47 13.18 1.49
CA ASP A 121 -19.63 12.29 1.49
C ASP A 121 -19.25 10.80 1.63
N ASP A 122 -17.99 10.48 1.93
CA ASP A 122 -17.59 9.11 2.23
C ASP A 122 -17.88 8.74 3.69
N ILE A 123 -18.17 7.47 3.95
CA ILE A 123 -18.17 6.87 5.29
C ILE A 123 -16.81 6.19 5.45
N VAL A 124 -16.05 6.54 6.48
CA VAL A 124 -14.72 5.97 6.75
C VAL A 124 -14.79 5.08 7.98
N THR A 125 -14.23 3.88 7.88
CA THR A 125 -14.13 2.89 8.97
C THR A 125 -12.70 2.45 9.19
#